data_AF-A0A1X1LB68-F1
#
_entry.id   AF-A0A1X1LB68-F1
#
_cell.length_a   1.000
_cell.length_b   1.000
_cell.length_c   1.000
_cell.angle_alpha   90.00
_cell.angle_beta   90.00
_cell.angle_gamma   90.00
#
_symmetry.space_group_name_H-M   'P 1'
#
loop_
_entity.id
_entity.type
_entity.pdbx_description
1 polymer ?
#
loop_
_entity_poly.entity_id
_entity_poly.type
_entity_poly.pdbx_seq_one_letter_code
_entity_poly.pdbx_strand_id
1 'polypeptide(L)'
;MNKAQIEIYYCRQCNWMLRSAWLSQELLHTFSEEIEYVALHPDTGGRFEIFCNGVQIWERKQEGGFPEAKVLKQRVRDLIDPERDLGHVDRPSSTQS
;
A
#
# COMPACT_ATOMS: atom_id res chain seq x y z
N MET A 1 11.48 -3.60 -17.85
CA MET A 1 10.47 -3.81 -16.80
C MET A 1 9.75 -2.51 -16.57
N ASN A 2 8.42 -2.49 -16.59
CA ASN A 2 7.69 -1.29 -16.19
C ASN A 2 7.75 -1.17 -14.67
N LYS A 3 8.21 -0.01 -14.20
CA LYS A 3 8.20 0.32 -12.78
C LYS A 3 6.75 0.46 -12.29
N ALA A 4 6.54 0.18 -11.02
CA ALA A 4 5.24 0.20 -10.39
C ALA A 4 4.77 1.64 -10.13
N GLN A 5 3.50 1.89 -10.40
CA GLN A 5 2.83 3.16 -10.18
C GLN A 5 1.80 2.97 -9.07
N ILE A 6 2.00 3.64 -7.94
CA ILE A 6 1.12 3.53 -6.79
C ILE A 6 0.27 4.79 -6.68
N GLU A 7 -1.03 4.64 -6.50
CA GLU A 7 -1.96 5.74 -6.25
C GLU A 7 -2.73 5.49 -4.95
N ILE A 8 -2.68 6.45 -4.03
CA ILE A 8 -3.40 6.40 -2.75
C ILE A 8 -4.42 7.53 -2.72
N TYR A 9 -5.70 7.17 -2.79
CA TYR A 9 -6.82 8.09 -2.62
C TYR A 9 -7.18 8.17 -1.14
N TYR A 10 -7.25 9.36 -0.56
CA TYR A 10 -7.50 9.51 0.87
C TYR A 10 -8.44 10.68 1.20
N CYS A 11 -9.37 10.43 2.13
CA CYS A 11 -10.25 11.47 2.66
C CYS A 11 -9.47 12.55 3.44
N ARG A 12 -9.42 13.76 2.88
CA ARG A 12 -8.74 14.92 3.51
C ARG A 12 -9.48 15.46 4.74
N GLN A 13 -10.80 15.26 4.82
CA GLN A 13 -11.63 15.68 5.96
C GLN A 13 -11.53 14.70 7.15
N CYS A 14 -11.02 13.50 6.91
CA CYS A 14 -10.98 12.42 7.90
C CYS A 14 -9.64 12.32 8.63
N ASN A 15 -8.72 13.27 8.39
CA ASN A 15 -7.36 13.29 8.89
C ASN A 15 -6.51 12.05 8.49
N TRP A 16 -6.71 11.53 7.26
CA TRP A 16 -5.98 10.33 6.78
C TRP A 16 -4.74 10.65 5.94
N MET A 17 -4.38 11.92 5.81
CA MET A 17 -3.15 12.34 5.11
C MET A 17 -1.90 11.69 5.72
N LEU A 18 -1.74 11.75 7.05
CA LEU A 18 -0.56 11.22 7.73
C LEU A 18 -0.40 9.71 7.51
N ARG A 19 -1.50 8.96 7.56
CA ARG A 19 -1.49 7.52 7.28
C ARG A 19 -1.08 7.24 5.83
N SER A 20 -1.62 8.01 4.88
CA SER A 20 -1.31 7.85 3.45
C SER A 20 0.16 8.15 3.17
N ALA A 21 0.70 9.21 3.77
CA ALA A 21 2.11 9.58 3.68
C ALA A 21 3.02 8.51 4.28
N TRP A 22 2.68 7.97 5.46
CA TRP A 22 3.45 6.89 6.09
C TRP A 22 3.48 5.63 5.23
N LEU A 23 2.33 5.19 4.70
CA LEU A 23 2.28 4.02 3.80
C LEU A 23 3.11 4.24 2.52
N SER A 24 3.13 5.48 2.00
CA SER A 24 3.97 5.83 0.85
C SER A 24 5.46 5.68 1.18
N GLN A 25 5.88 6.13 2.37
CA GLN A 25 7.27 5.97 2.84
C GLN A 25 7.63 4.49 2.98
N GLU A 26 6.74 3.67 3.55
CA GLU A 26 6.96 2.24 3.70
C GLU A 26 7.16 1.52 2.35
N LEU A 27 6.37 1.88 1.35
CA LEU A 27 6.47 1.34 -0.01
C LEU A 27 7.76 1.79 -0.69
N LEU A 28 8.04 3.10 -0.70
CA LEU A 28 9.25 3.66 -1.33
C LEU A 28 10.54 3.17 -0.66
N HIS A 29 10.53 2.93 0.65
CA HIS A 29 11.67 2.37 1.36
C HIS A 29 11.93 0.89 0.99
N THR A 30 10.87 0.15 0.66
CA THR A 30 10.97 -1.30 0.38
C THR A 30 11.23 -1.60 -1.10
N PHE A 31 10.62 -0.81 -1.99
CA PHE A 31 10.61 -1.03 -3.44
C PHE A 31 11.21 0.18 -4.20
N SER A 32 12.30 0.73 -3.68
CA SER A 32 12.90 1.97 -4.20
C SER A 32 13.36 1.89 -5.66
N GLU A 33 13.71 0.70 -6.14
CA GLU A 33 14.17 0.49 -7.51
C GLU A 33 13.00 0.18 -8.46
N GLU A 34 11.96 -0.45 -7.93
CA GLU A 34 10.82 -0.98 -8.69
C GLU A 34 9.68 0.02 -8.79
N ILE A 35 9.52 0.95 -7.85
CA ILE A 35 8.48 1.99 -7.89
C ILE A 35 8.94 3.18 -8.76
N GLU A 36 8.08 3.61 -9.67
CA GLU A 36 8.26 4.84 -10.45
C GLU A 36 7.82 6.05 -9.63
N TYR A 37 6.61 5.99 -9.07
CA TYR A 37 6.06 7.02 -8.21
C TYR A 37 5.03 6.45 -7.23
N VAL A 38 4.81 7.22 -6.15
CA VAL A 38 3.63 7.10 -5.29
C VAL A 38 2.89 8.42 -5.32
N ALA A 39 1.66 8.42 -5.80
CA ALA A 39 0.80 9.60 -5.87
C ALA A 39 -0.20 9.60 -4.71
N LEU A 40 -0.30 10.73 -4.01
CA LEU A 40 -1.30 10.97 -2.97
C LEU A 40 -2.41 11.83 -3.54
N HIS A 41 -3.62 11.26 -3.66
CA HIS A 41 -4.80 11.93 -4.20
C HIS A 41 -5.74 12.33 -3.05
N PRO A 42 -5.84 13.64 -2.71
CA PRO A 42 -6.80 14.10 -1.73
C PRO A 42 -8.24 13.94 -2.25
N ASP A 43 -9.10 13.36 -1.44
CA ASP A 43 -10.51 13.12 -1.75
C ASP A 43 -11.39 13.42 -0.51
N THR A 44 -12.68 13.09 -0.58
CA THR A 44 -13.70 13.30 0.44
C THR A 44 -14.54 12.02 0.64
N GLY A 45 -15.63 12.10 1.41
CA GLY A 45 -16.60 10.99 1.51
C GLY A 45 -16.09 9.72 2.21
N GLY A 46 -15.02 9.82 3.01
CA GLY A 46 -14.44 8.67 3.68
C GLY A 46 -13.82 7.64 2.73
N ARG A 47 -13.40 8.07 1.54
CA ARG A 47 -12.65 7.25 0.58
C ARG A 47 -11.25 6.96 1.09
N PHE A 48 -10.85 5.70 0.99
CA PHE A 48 -9.48 5.26 1.17
C PHE A 48 -9.24 4.02 0.31
N GLU A 49 -8.53 4.21 -0.79
CA GLU A 49 -8.26 3.20 -1.81
C GLU A 49 -6.80 3.28 -2.24
N ILE A 50 -6.23 2.12 -2.56
CA ILE A 50 -4.85 2.02 -3.05
C ILE A 50 -4.85 1.21 -4.34
N PHE A 51 -4.20 1.74 -5.36
CA PHE A 51 -4.00 1.11 -6.64
C PHE A 51 -2.51 0.86 -6.90
N CYS A 52 -2.19 -0.25 -7.56
CA CYS A 52 -0.88 -0.56 -8.11
C CYS A 52 -1.05 -0.86 -9.60
N ASN A 53 -0.43 -0.05 -10.47
CA ASN A 53 -0.57 -0.17 -11.93
C ASN A 53 -2.03 -0.20 -12.40
N GLY A 54 -2.89 0.61 -11.78
CA GLY A 54 -4.34 0.64 -12.06
C GLY A 54 -5.16 -0.50 -11.45
N VAL A 55 -4.53 -1.49 -10.80
CA VAL A 55 -5.22 -2.58 -10.09
C VAL A 55 -5.48 -2.18 -8.65
N GLN A 56 -6.73 -2.23 -8.21
CA GLN A 56 -7.10 -1.94 -6.82
C GLN A 56 -6.56 -3.02 -5.89
N ILE A 57 -5.63 -2.65 -5.01
CA ILE A 57 -5.03 -3.55 -4.02
C ILE A 57 -5.58 -3.35 -2.61
N TRP A 58 -6.29 -2.25 -2.34
CA TRP A 58 -6.95 -2.02 -1.07
C TRP A 58 -8.17 -1.10 -1.22
N GLU A 59 -9.24 -1.39 -0.49
CA GLU A 59 -10.40 -0.49 -0.33
C GLU A 59 -10.96 -0.61 1.08
N ARG A 60 -11.09 0.52 1.76
CA ARG A 60 -11.35 0.54 3.20
C ARG A 60 -12.68 -0.10 3.61
N LYS A 61 -13.74 0.01 2.81
CA LYS A 61 -15.05 -0.56 3.16
C LYS A 61 -15.07 -2.07 2.93
N GLN A 62 -14.52 -2.55 1.81
CA GLN A 62 -14.35 -3.98 1.51
C GLN A 62 -13.47 -4.67 2.56
N GLU A 63 -12.35 -4.05 2.92
CA GLU A 63 -11.34 -4.65 3.79
C GLU A 63 -11.58 -4.38 5.29
N GLY A 64 -12.64 -3.66 5.63
CA GLY A 64 -13.00 -3.36 7.02
C GLY A 64 -12.02 -2.44 7.76
N GLY A 65 -11.17 -1.70 7.05
CA GLY A 65 -10.17 -0.85 7.69
C GLY A 65 -9.02 -0.39 6.79
N PHE A 66 -7.90 -0.09 7.43
CA PHE A 66 -6.68 0.36 6.76
C PHE A 66 -5.67 -0.77 6.72
N PRO A 67 -4.83 -0.83 5.68
CA PRO A 67 -3.84 -1.89 5.60
C PRO A 67 -2.76 -1.70 6.65
N GLU A 68 -2.28 -2.82 7.18
CA GLU A 68 -0.95 -2.86 7.77
C GLU A 68 0.10 -2.75 6.65
N ALA A 69 1.22 -2.09 6.93
CA ALA A 69 2.30 -1.92 5.96
C ALA A 69 2.78 -3.27 5.38
N LYS A 70 2.83 -4.31 6.23
CA LYS A 70 3.19 -5.67 5.85
C LYS A 70 2.29 -6.22 4.73
N VAL A 71 0.97 -6.18 4.94
CA VAL A 71 -0.02 -6.68 3.98
C VAL A 71 0.03 -5.87 2.69
N LEU A 72 0.21 -4.55 2.80
CA LEU A 72 0.32 -3.69 1.63
C LEU A 72 1.56 -4.03 0.79
N LYS A 73 2.72 -4.24 1.42
CA LYS A 73 3.96 -4.63 0.74
C LYS A 73 3.81 -5.98 0.03
N GLN A 74 3.17 -6.96 0.66
CA GLN A 74 2.90 -8.25 0.05
C GLN A 74 2.04 -8.11 -1.21
N ARG A 75 0.92 -7.37 -1.14
CA ARG A 75 0.06 -7.15 -2.31
C ARG A 75 0.75 -6.42 -3.46
N VAL A 76 1.60 -5.44 -3.13
CA VAL A 76 2.40 -4.75 -4.16
C VAL A 76 3.39 -5.73 -4.80
N ARG A 77 4.15 -6.48 -4.00
CA ARG A 77 5.08 -7.50 -4.51
C ARG A 77 4.37 -8.50 -5.42
N ASP A 78 3.24 -9.06 -4.99
CA ASP A 78 2.53 -10.09 -5.74
C ASP A 78 2.12 -9.62 -7.15
N LEU A 79 2.07 -8.30 -7.39
CA LEU A 79 1.82 -7.72 -8.70
C LEU A 79 3.09 -7.35 -9.49
N ILE A 80 4.17 -6.97 -8.82
CA ILE A 80 5.35 -6.37 -9.48
C ILE A 80 6.54 -7.33 -9.58
N ASP A 81 6.68 -8.25 -8.62
CA ASP A 81 7.78 -9.21 -8.52
C ASP A 81 7.40 -10.39 -7.61
N PRO A 82 6.53 -11.32 -8.08
CA PRO A 82 5.95 -12.39 -7.24
C PRO A 82 6.98 -13.34 -6.64
N GLU A 83 8.16 -13.46 -7.24
CA GLU A 83 9.22 -14.38 -6.80
C GLU A 83 10.14 -13.75 -5.74
N ARG A 84 9.98 -12.46 -5.43
CA ARG A 84 10.82 -11.75 -4.47
C ARG A 84 10.50 -12.13 -3.02
N ASP A 85 11.54 -12.56 -2.30
CA ASP A 85 11.48 -12.74 -0.86
C ASP A 85 11.52 -11.37 -0.14
N LEU A 86 10.49 -11.06 0.65
CA LEU A 86 10.46 -9.86 1.50
C LEU A 86 10.94 -10.15 2.92
N GLY A 87 11.51 -11.33 3.18
CA GLY A 87 12.09 -11.73 4.45
C GLY A 87 11.06 -11.81 5.58
N HIS A 88 11.21 -10.99 6.62
CA HIS A 88 10.31 -11.00 7.78
C HIS A 88 8.86 -10.60 7.45
N VAL A 89 8.64 -9.97 6.31
CA VAL A 89 7.30 -9.63 5.81
C VAL A 89 6.53 -10.89 5.38
N ASP A 90 7.20 -11.99 5.00
CA ASP A 90 6.53 -13.21 4.55
C ASP A 90 6.26 -14.25 5.62
N ARG A 91 6.88 -14.10 6.80
CA ARG A 91 6.59 -14.99 7.92
C ARG A 91 5.23 -14.61 8.52
N PRO A 92 4.26 -15.51 8.66
CA PRO A 92 3.08 -15.23 9.46
C PRO A 92 3.56 -14.84 10.86
N SER A 93 3.12 -13.69 11.36
CA SER A 93 3.40 -13.27 12.73
C SER A 93 2.73 -14.30 13.64
N SER A 94 3.53 -15.15 14.25
CA SER A 94 3.09 -16.01 15.34
C SER A 94 2.57 -15.10 16.44
N THR A 95 1.25 -15.03 16.58
CA THR A 95 0.55 -14.50 17.74
C THR A 95 1.15 -15.15 18.98
N GLN A 96 1.88 -14.38 19.79
CA GLN A 96 2.19 -14.78 21.17
C GLN A 96 0.99 -14.39 22.03
N SER A 97 0.47 -15.40 22.73
CA SER A 97 -0.64 -15.38 23.67
C SER A 97 -0.40 -14.50 24.90
#